data_AF-A0A2H9NA13-F1
#
_entry.id   AF-A0A2H9NA13-F1
#
_cell.length_a   1.000
_cell.length_b   1.000
_cell.length_c   1.000
_cell.angle_alpha   90.00
_cell.angle_beta   90.00
_cell.angle_gamma   90.00
#
_symmetry.space_group_name_H-M   'P 1'
#
loop_
_entity.id
_entity.type
_entity.pdbx_description
1 polymer ?
#
loop_
_entity_poly.entity_id
_entity_poly.type
_entity_poly.pdbx_seq_one_letter_code
_entity_poly.pdbx_strand_id
1 'polypeptide(L)'
;MSEIQLNNIPIPLINYVELIRNRKSPYYDIVQFLLKEMEMHHSRMGQSSEVVYTINPRVLQEEIEKRVKNEKLTTVNVCRTILALLYGSKLCEEDDFYVTTTSGGRRNYHIRVNNRTLNSMSRFL
;
A
#
# COMPACT_ATOMS: atom_id res chain seq x y z
N MET A 1 7.62 -21.21 -6.34
CA MET A 1 7.53 -19.73 -6.32
C MET A 1 6.48 -19.34 -7.35
N SER A 2 5.35 -18.78 -6.92
CA SER A 2 4.28 -18.41 -7.83
C SER A 2 4.64 -17.12 -8.56
N GLU A 3 4.95 -17.21 -9.85
CA GLU A 3 5.06 -16.06 -10.75
C GLU A 3 3.78 -15.22 -10.61
N ILE A 4 3.92 -14.02 -10.06
CA ILE A 4 2.87 -13.01 -10.16
C ILE A 4 2.80 -12.66 -11.63
N GLN A 5 1.64 -12.86 -12.27
CA GLN A 5 1.41 -12.41 -13.64
C GLN A 5 1.50 -10.88 -13.64
N LEU A 6 2.70 -10.36 -13.90
CA LEU A 6 3.03 -8.93 -13.96
C LEU A 6 2.22 -8.19 -15.04
N ASN A 7 1.59 -8.94 -15.95
CA ASN A 7 0.85 -8.46 -17.12
C ASN A 7 -0.37 -7.60 -16.78
N ASN A 8 -0.87 -7.62 -15.55
CA ASN A 8 -2.07 -6.85 -15.14
C ASN A 8 -1.75 -5.60 -14.31
N ILE A 9 -0.47 -5.29 -14.07
CA ILE A 9 -0.07 -4.12 -13.29
C ILE A 9 0.24 -2.96 -14.24
N PRO A 10 -0.46 -1.81 -14.15
CA PRO A 10 -0.20 -0.66 -15.01
C PRO A 10 1.26 -0.19 -14.91
N ILE A 11 1.92 0.00 -16.05
CA ILE A 11 3.21 0.71 -16.12
C ILE A 11 2.94 2.17 -15.73
N PRO A 12 3.62 2.76 -14.72
CA PRO A 12 4.97 2.44 -14.23
C PRO A 12 5.05 1.65 -12.90
N LEU A 13 3.96 1.11 -12.37
CA LEU A 13 3.92 0.48 -11.04
C LEU A 13 4.82 -0.77 -10.94
N ILE A 14 5.10 -1.43 -12.06
CA ILE A 14 6.02 -2.58 -12.10
C ILE A 14 7.41 -2.23 -11.55
N ASN A 15 7.92 -1.01 -11.82
CA ASN A 15 9.20 -0.57 -11.28
C ASN A 15 9.15 -0.42 -9.76
N TYR A 16 8.01 0.02 -9.23
CA TYR A 16 7.82 0.17 -7.78
C TYR A 16 7.68 -1.18 -7.09
N VAL A 17 7.05 -2.16 -7.74
CA VAL A 17 7.05 -3.56 -7.26
C VAL A 17 8.47 -4.08 -7.09
N GLU A 18 9.32 -3.90 -8.09
CA GLU A 18 10.72 -4.33 -8.01
C GLU A 18 11.52 -3.56 -6.95
N LEU A 19 11.29 -2.26 -6.81
CA LEU A 19 11.92 -1.46 -5.74
C LEU A 19 11.53 -1.96 -4.34
N ILE A 20 10.25 -2.33 -4.14
CA ILE A 20 9.76 -2.85 -2.86
C ILE A 20 10.37 -4.23 -2.58
N ARG A 21 10.32 -5.16 -3.53
CA ARG A 21 10.88 -6.52 -3.37
C ARG A 21 12.38 -6.53 -3.12
N ASN A 22 13.11 -5.63 -3.77
CA ASN A 22 14.53 -5.42 -3.53
C ASN A 22 14.83 -4.58 -2.28
N ARG A 23 13.83 -4.35 -1.43
CA ARG A 23 13.90 -3.66 -0.14
C ARG A 23 14.53 -2.26 -0.25
N LYS A 24 14.25 -1.53 -1.33
CA LYS A 24 14.80 -0.19 -1.56
C LYS A 24 14.02 0.86 -0.77
N SER A 25 14.74 1.69 -0.03
CA SER A 25 14.20 2.87 0.64
C SER A 25 13.87 3.98 -0.37
N PRO A 26 12.77 4.75 -0.20
CA PRO A 26 11.80 4.70 0.90
C PRO A 26 10.64 3.72 0.67
N TYR A 27 10.60 3.05 -0.48
CA TYR A 27 9.46 2.26 -0.95
C TYR A 27 9.15 1.09 0.00
N TYR A 28 10.18 0.36 0.43
CA TYR A 28 10.03 -0.73 1.40
C TYR A 28 9.59 -0.22 2.78
N ASP A 29 10.13 0.92 3.23
CA ASP A 29 9.80 1.52 4.52
C ASP A 29 8.32 1.91 4.59
N ILE A 30 7.78 2.48 3.50
CA ILE A 30 6.36 2.81 3.36
C ILE A 30 5.50 1.54 3.49
N VAL A 31 5.85 0.46 2.79
CA VAL A 31 5.06 -0.78 2.81
C VAL A 31 5.10 -1.44 4.18
N GLN A 32 6.27 -1.52 4.81
CA GLN A 32 6.39 -2.06 6.18
C GLN A 32 5.54 -1.28 7.18
N PHE A 33 5.58 0.06 7.10
CA PHE A 33 4.76 0.90 7.96
C PHE A 33 3.27 0.62 7.77
N LEU A 34 2.81 0.60 6.52
CA LEU A 34 1.40 0.37 6.20
C LEU A 34 0.90 -1.00 6.67
N LEU A 35 1.66 -2.06 6.40
CA LEU A 35 1.29 -3.41 6.84
C LEU A 35 1.13 -3.48 8.35
N LYS A 36 2.10 -2.96 9.10
CA LYS A 36 2.05 -2.95 10.56
C LYS A 36 0.85 -2.17 11.10
N GLU A 37 0.58 -1.00 10.54
CA GLU A 37 -0.57 -0.17 10.95
C GLU A 37 -1.91 -0.87 10.64
N MET A 38 -2.03 -1.49 9.46
CA MET A 38 -3.24 -2.25 9.08
C MET A 38 -3.44 -3.49 9.96
N GLU A 39 -2.39 -4.25 10.26
CA GLU A 39 -2.43 -5.39 11.17
C GLU A 39 -2.88 -4.98 12.59
N MET A 40 -2.32 -3.88 13.10
CA MET A 40 -2.71 -3.31 14.39
C MET A 40 -4.17 -2.84 14.38
N HIS A 41 -4.60 -2.17 13.31
CA HIS A 41 -5.97 -1.69 13.16
C HIS A 41 -6.97 -2.84 13.13
N HIS A 42 -6.71 -3.87 12.32
CA HIS A 42 -7.54 -5.08 12.22
C HIS A 42 -7.61 -5.86 13.54
N SER A 43 -6.48 -5.99 14.24
CA SER A 43 -6.43 -6.68 15.54
C SER A 43 -7.26 -5.99 16.61
N ARG A 44 -7.26 -4.65 16.64
CA ARG A 44 -8.07 -3.85 17.59
C ARG A 44 -9.57 -3.97 17.35
N MET A 45 -9.99 -4.27 16.12
CA MET A 45 -11.39 -4.40 15.74
C MET A 45 -11.94 -5.83 15.90
N GLY A 46 -11.17 -6.74 16.50
CA GLY A 46 -11.64 -8.09 16.88
C GLY A 46 -11.49 -9.16 15.81
N GLN A 47 -10.66 -8.94 14.77
CA GLN A 47 -10.22 -9.89 13.73
C GLN A 47 -11.30 -10.63 12.92
N SER A 48 -12.58 -10.45 13.26
CA SER A 48 -13.73 -11.18 12.73
C SER A 48 -14.59 -10.34 11.80
N SER A 49 -14.35 -9.02 11.75
CA SER A 49 -15.03 -8.08 10.85
C SER A 49 -14.05 -7.53 9.81
N GLU A 50 -14.54 -7.41 8.58
CA GLU A 50 -13.87 -6.60 7.56
C GLU A 50 -13.90 -5.13 7.99
N VAL A 51 -12.76 -4.44 7.89
CA VAL A 51 -12.62 -3.03 8.29
C VAL A 51 -12.01 -2.22 7.16
N VAL A 52 -12.56 -1.04 6.88
CA VAL A 52 -11.99 -0.13 5.89
C VAL A 52 -10.87 0.70 6.53
N TYR A 53 -9.64 0.49 6.07
CA TYR A 53 -8.48 1.31 6.41
C TYR A 53 -8.24 2.36 5.33
N THR A 54 -8.14 3.63 5.73
CA THR A 54 -7.97 4.75 4.79
C THR A 54 -6.54 5.31 4.85
N ILE A 55 -5.88 5.38 3.71
CA ILE A 55 -4.56 5.97 3.55
C ILE A 55 -4.69 7.34 2.88
N ASN A 56 -4.25 8.37 3.58
CA ASN A 56 -3.97 9.68 3.00
C ASN A 56 -2.46 9.78 2.66
N PRO A 57 -2.06 9.89 1.38
CA PRO A 57 -0.65 9.88 0.99
C PRO A 57 0.20 10.99 1.59
N ARG A 58 -0.39 12.16 1.87
CA ARG A 58 0.34 13.28 2.47
C ARG A 58 0.63 13.01 3.93
N VAL A 59 -0.38 12.55 4.68
CA VAL A 59 -0.20 12.15 6.08
C VAL A 59 0.82 11.02 6.17
N LEU A 60 0.72 10.01 5.30
CA LEU A 60 1.67 8.91 5.25
C LEU A 60 3.09 9.39 4.95
N GLN A 61 3.27 10.30 3.98
CA GLN A 61 4.57 10.91 3.71
C GLN A 61 5.15 11.56 4.97
N GLU A 62 4.38 12.42 5.63
CA GLU A 62 4.79 13.15 6.84
C GLU A 62 5.16 12.16 7.97
N GLU A 63 4.45 11.04 8.12
CA GLU A 63 4.79 10.00 9.10
C GLU A 63 6.09 9.25 8.76
N ILE A 64 6.34 8.95 7.50
CA ILE A 64 7.57 8.26 7.07
C ILE A 64 8.78 9.21 7.16
N GLU A 65 8.62 10.50 6.84
CA GLU A 65 9.69 11.51 6.93
C GLU A 65 10.27 11.64 8.33
N LYS A 66 9.47 11.41 9.37
CA LYS A 66 9.93 11.38 10.78
C LYS A 66 10.93 10.25 11.04
N ARG A 67 10.94 9.21 10.20
CA ARG A 67 11.74 7.98 10.38
C ARG A 67 12.85 7.86 9.35
N VAL A 68 12.57 8.27 8.12
CA VAL A 68 13.46 8.11 6.97
C VAL A 68 13.53 9.43 6.20
N LYS A 69 14.70 10.08 6.21
CA LYS A 69 14.98 11.23 5.35
C LYS A 69 15.49 10.72 4.00
N ASN A 70 14.68 10.87 2.95
CA ASN A 70 15.03 10.43 1.60
C ASN A 70 14.42 11.35 0.54
N GLU A 71 15.21 11.83 -0.41
CA GLU A 71 14.75 12.71 -1.50
C GLU A 71 13.68 12.07 -2.40
N LYS A 72 13.62 10.74 -2.46
CA LYS A 72 12.59 10.01 -3.21
C LYS A 72 11.27 9.88 -2.45
N LEU A 73 11.19 10.34 -1.21
CA LEU A 73 9.96 10.34 -0.41
C LEU A 73 9.06 11.52 -0.80
N THR A 74 8.46 11.43 -1.99
CA THR A 74 7.51 12.42 -2.49
C THR A 74 6.10 11.85 -2.47
N THR A 75 5.07 12.70 -2.36
CA THR A 75 3.67 12.25 -2.38
C THR A 75 3.35 11.39 -3.62
N VAL A 76 3.95 11.72 -4.77
CA VAL A 76 3.80 10.95 -6.01
C VAL A 76 4.37 9.54 -5.86
N ASN A 77 5.57 9.42 -5.31
CA ASN A 77 6.18 8.11 -5.06
C ASN A 77 5.44 7.32 -3.99
N VAL A 78 4.91 7.98 -2.96
CA VAL A 78 4.03 7.35 -1.96
C VAL A 78 2.79 6.77 -2.63
N CYS A 79 2.07 7.56 -3.44
CA CYS A 79 0.91 7.08 -4.21
C CYS A 79 1.25 5.85 -5.06
N ARG A 80 2.35 5.89 -5.81
CA ARG A 80 2.78 4.77 -6.66
C ARG A 80 3.22 3.55 -5.85
N THR A 81 3.81 3.75 -4.67
CA THR A 81 4.18 2.67 -3.75
C THR A 81 2.95 1.98 -3.17
N ILE A 82 1.93 2.75 -2.76
CA ILE A 82 0.64 2.21 -2.32
C ILE A 82 0.02 1.36 -3.44
N LEU A 83 -0.13 1.92 -4.64
CA LEU A 83 -0.70 1.17 -5.76
C LEU A 83 0.13 -0.08 -6.12
N ALA A 84 1.46 0.01 -6.09
CA ALA A 84 2.33 -1.14 -6.34
C ALA A 84 2.17 -2.24 -5.29
N LEU A 85 1.97 -1.88 -4.01
CA LEU A 85 1.60 -2.83 -2.96
C LEU A 85 0.26 -3.50 -3.27
N LEU A 86 -0.78 -2.73 -3.54
CA LEU A 86 -2.15 -3.25 -3.74
C LEU A 86 -2.22 -4.18 -4.94
N TYR A 87 -1.78 -3.70 -6.11
CA TYR A 87 -1.76 -4.50 -7.34
C TYR A 87 -0.74 -5.63 -7.28
N GLY A 88 0.44 -5.40 -6.69
CA GLY A 88 1.46 -6.43 -6.50
C GLY A 88 1.01 -7.57 -5.59
N SER A 89 0.11 -7.27 -4.66
CA SER A 89 -0.54 -8.24 -3.77
C SER A 89 -1.78 -8.90 -4.38
N LYS A 90 -2.06 -8.62 -5.66
CA LYS A 90 -3.24 -9.12 -6.40
C LYS A 90 -4.58 -8.74 -5.75
N LEU A 91 -4.63 -7.57 -5.11
CA LEU A 91 -5.90 -7.01 -4.65
C LEU A 91 -6.67 -6.44 -5.83
N CYS A 92 -7.98 -6.65 -5.83
CA CYS A 92 -8.88 -6.16 -6.87
C CYS A 92 -9.46 -4.80 -6.49
N GLU A 93 -9.45 -3.85 -7.43
CA GLU A 93 -10.15 -2.57 -7.25
C GLU A 93 -11.67 -2.82 -7.16
N GLU A 94 -12.38 -2.01 -6.38
CA GLU A 94 -13.80 -2.15 -5.98
C GLU A 94 -14.13 -3.32 -5.03
N ASP A 95 -13.36 -4.42 -5.08
CA ASP A 95 -13.57 -5.61 -4.23
C ASP A 95 -12.71 -5.58 -2.97
N ASP A 96 -11.42 -5.26 -3.09
CA ASP A 96 -10.45 -5.27 -1.99
C ASP A 96 -9.99 -3.85 -1.63
N PHE A 97 -10.01 -2.90 -2.57
CA PHE A 97 -9.72 -1.49 -2.32
C PHE A 97 -10.43 -0.58 -3.32
N TYR A 98 -10.55 0.71 -3.00
CA TYR A 98 -11.01 1.73 -3.95
C TYR A 98 -10.29 3.07 -3.70
N VAL A 99 -10.29 3.94 -4.71
CA VAL A 99 -9.60 5.24 -4.66
C VAL A 99 -10.61 6.37 -4.76
N THR A 100 -10.60 7.28 -3.80
CA THR A 100 -11.37 8.52 -3.89
C THR A 100 -10.47 9.68 -4.26
N THR A 101 -11.00 10.65 -5.00
CA THR A 101 -10.29 11.90 -5.33
C THR A 101 -11.10 13.08 -4.80
N THR A 102 -10.47 13.95 -4.02
CA THR A 102 -11.09 15.18 -3.53
C THR A 102 -11.25 16.20 -4.66
N SER A 103 -12.08 17.24 -4.46
CA SER A 103 -12.24 18.34 -5.41
C SER A 103 -10.93 19.04 -5.79
N GLY A 104 -9.92 19.02 -4.89
CA GLY A 104 -8.58 19.54 -5.15
C GLY A 104 -7.62 18.54 -5.81
N GLY A 105 -8.11 17.40 -6.33
CA GLY A 105 -7.31 16.39 -7.02
C GLY A 105 -6.48 15.48 -6.11
N ARG A 106 -6.70 15.51 -4.79
CA ARG A 106 -5.94 14.67 -3.84
C ARG A 106 -6.59 13.29 -3.73
N ARG A 107 -5.77 12.24 -3.81
CA ARG A 107 -6.25 10.85 -3.69
C ARG A 107 -6.23 10.36 -2.25
N ASN A 108 -7.22 9.55 -1.89
CA ASN A 108 -7.16 8.68 -0.71
C ASN A 108 -7.40 7.25 -1.17
N TYR A 109 -6.73 6.31 -0.52
CA TYR A 109 -6.84 4.87 -0.81
C TYR A 109 -7.58 4.20 0.34
N HIS A 110 -8.63 3.46 0.03
CA HIS A 110 -9.46 2.78 1.03
C HIS A 110 -9.32 1.28 0.82
N ILE A 111 -8.82 0.57 1.81
CA ILE A 111 -8.52 -0.86 1.73
C ILE A 111 -9.45 -1.61 2.66
N ARG A 112 -10.12 -2.64 2.16
CA ARG A 112 -10.89 -3.59 2.96
C ARG A 112 -9.91 -4.57 3.62
N VAL A 113 -9.60 -4.31 4.87
CA VAL A 113 -8.65 -5.10 5.66
C VAL A 113 -9.37 -6.27 6.30
N ASN A 114 -8.91 -7.46 5.96
CA ASN A 114 -9.31 -8.74 6.54
C ASN A 114 -8.12 -9.72 6.45
N ASN A 115 -8.28 -10.93 6.98
CA ASN A 115 -7.20 -11.94 6.95
C ASN A 115 -6.73 -12.28 5.52
N ARG A 116 -7.61 -12.26 4.51
CA ARG A 116 -7.22 -12.54 3.12
C ARG A 116 -6.34 -11.42 2.57
N THR A 117 -6.74 -10.15 2.73
CA THR A 117 -5.99 -9.02 2.17
C THR A 117 -4.66 -8.82 2.89
N LEU A 118 -4.63 -8.94 4.22
CA LEU A 118 -3.38 -8.91 5.01
C LEU A 118 -2.42 -10.02 4.58
N ASN A 119 -2.88 -11.28 4.50
CA ASN A 119 -2.02 -12.38 4.06
C ASN A 119 -1.48 -12.21 2.64
N SER A 120 -2.28 -11.62 1.75
CA SER A 120 -1.86 -11.36 0.37
C SER A 120 -0.76 -10.30 0.31
N MET A 121 -0.90 -9.22 1.10
CA MET A 121 0.10 -8.16 1.19
C MET A 121 1.36 -8.58 1.95
N SER A 122 1.26 -9.42 2.98
CA SER A 122 2.45 -9.93 3.68
C SER A 122 3.27 -10.90 2.83
N ARG A 123 2.64 -11.67 1.93
CA ARG A 123 3.32 -12.54 0.96
C ARG A 123 3.98 -11.79 -0.20
N PHE A 124 3.63 -10.52 -0.39
CA PHE A 124 4.22 -9.69 -1.43
C PHE A 124 5.64 -9.22 -1.07
N LEU A 125 5.94 -9.12 0.23
CA LEU A 125 7.26 -8.79 0.78
C LEU A 125 8.20 -10.00 0.85
#